data_AF-A0A2V5VG35-F1
#
_entry.id   AF-A0A2V5VG35-F1
#
_cell.length_a   1.000
_cell.length_b   1.000
_cell.length_c   1.000
_cell.angle_alpha   90.00
_cell.angle_beta   90.00
_cell.angle_gamma   90.00
#
_symmetry.space_group_name_H-M   'P 1'
#
loop_
_entity.id
_entity.type
_entity.pdbx_description
1 polymer ?
#
loop_
_entity_poly.entity_id
_entity_poly.type
_entity_poly.pdbx_seq_one_letter_code
_entity_poly.pdbx_strand_id
1 'polypeptide(L)' 'MAKMGRPKVAERDYRGEFITVRLRPGEKRAILKAARKSGRRHTEWIRDALLSAARRGVPAIGARGV' A
#
# COMPACT_ATOMS: atom_id res chain seq x y z
N MET A 1 -19.99 -26.72 17.06
CA MET A 1 -18.56 -26.54 17.44
C MET A 1 -17.99 -25.36 16.68
N ALA A 2 -17.74 -24.23 17.35
CA ALA A 2 -17.10 -23.08 16.72
C ALA A 2 -15.62 -23.41 16.48
N LYS A 3 -15.19 -23.51 15.21
CA LYS A 3 -13.77 -23.53 14.85
C LYS A 3 -13.19 -22.18 15.30
N MET A 4 -12.49 -22.18 16.44
CA MET A 4 -11.73 -21.02 16.88
C MET A 4 -10.67 -20.76 15.81
N GLY A 5 -10.91 -19.76 14.95
CA GLY A 5 -9.95 -19.32 13.95
C GLY A 5 -8.65 -18.83 14.60
N ARG A 6 -7.60 -18.62 13.81
CA ARG A 6 -6.32 -18.08 14.32
C ARG A 6 -6.59 -16.86 15.21
N PRO A 7 -6.09 -16.84 16.46
CA PRO A 7 -6.23 -15.67 17.34
C PRO A 7 -5.72 -14.41 16.64
N LYS A 8 -6.45 -13.31 16.79
CA LYS A 8 -5.98 -12.00 16.33
C LYS A 8 -4.70 -11.67 17.10
N VAL A 9 -3.62 -11.43 16.37
CA VAL A 9 -2.33 -11.02 16.95
C VAL A 9 -2.52 -9.65 17.61
N ALA A 10 -1.89 -9.40 18.76
CA ALA A 10 -1.93 -8.08 19.37
C ALA A 10 -1.21 -7.06 18.49
N GLU A 11 -1.67 -5.81 18.46
CA GLU A 11 -1.11 -4.79 17.55
C GLU A 11 0.39 -4.55 17.77
N ARG A 12 0.84 -4.65 19.02
CA ARG A 12 2.26 -4.59 19.42
C ARG A 12 3.13 -5.69 18.80
N ASP A 13 2.53 -6.81 18.42
CA ASP A 13 3.20 -7.98 17.87
C ASP A 13 3.05 -8.04 16.34
N TYR A 14 2.47 -7.00 15.73
CA TYR A 14 2.42 -6.89 14.28
C TYR A 14 3.84 -6.70 13.73
N ARG A 15 4.27 -7.61 12.86
CA ARG A 15 5.56 -7.54 12.18
C ARG A 15 5.62 -6.47 11.08
N GLY A 16 4.61 -5.60 10.98
CA GLY A 16 4.52 -4.55 9.98
C GLY A 16 3.33 -3.64 10.19
N GLU A 17 3.47 -2.39 9.77
CA GLU A 17 2.42 -1.38 9.77
C GLU A 17 1.64 -1.40 8.44
N PHE A 18 0.35 -1.03 8.50
CA PHE A 18 -0.51 -0.97 7.32
C PHE A 18 -0.87 0.47 6.99
N ILE A 19 -0.76 0.81 5.70
CA ILE A 19 -1.35 2.03 5.14
C ILE A 19 -2.51 1.60 4.25
N THR A 20 -3.72 2.04 4.58
CA THR A 20 -4.91 1.78 3.76
C THR A 20 -5.28 3.06 3.00
N VAL A 21 -5.37 2.97 1.67
CA VAL A 21 -5.70 4.12 0.81
C VAL A 21 -6.93 3.79 -0.02
N ARG A 22 -7.88 4.73 -0.07
CA ARG A 22 -9.04 4.64 -0.96
C ARG A 22 -8.64 5.09 -2.35
N LEU A 23 -8.90 4.24 -3.34
CA LEU A 23 -8.61 4.51 -4.75
C LEU A 23 -9.91 4.86 -5.48
N ARG A 24 -9.82 5.74 -6.47
CA ARG A 24 -10.89 6.03 -7.42
C ARG A 24 -11.09 4.83 -8.36
N PRO A 25 -12.26 4.73 -9.02
CA PRO A 25 -12.48 3.74 -10.07
C PRO A 25 -11.37 3.80 -11.14
N GLY A 26 -10.81 2.65 -11.50
CA GLY A 26 -9.74 2.55 -12.51
C GLY A 26 -8.31 2.72 -11.98
N GLU A 27 -8.07 3.46 -10.90
CA GLU A 27 -6.73 3.66 -10.32
C GLU A 27 -6.10 2.34 -9.88
N LYS A 28 -6.89 1.47 -9.21
CA LYS A 28 -6.45 0.12 -8.84
C LYS A 28 -5.95 -0.66 -10.06
N ARG A 29 -6.70 -0.61 -11.17
CA ARG A 29 -6.32 -1.34 -12.41
C ARG A 29 -5.04 -0.75 -13.01
N ALA A 30 -4.87 0.57 -12.99
CA ALA A 30 -3.66 1.23 -13.47
C ALA A 30 -2.43 0.81 -12.64
N ILE A 31 -2.52 0.84 -11.31
CA ILE A 31 -1.46 0.40 -10.38
C ILE A 31 -1.08 -1.05 -10.63
N LEU A 32 -2.07 -1.96 -10.69
CA LEU A 32 -1.82 -3.38 -10.94
C LEU A 32 -1.17 -3.63 -12.31
N LYS A 33 -1.57 -2.88 -13.35
CA LYS A 33 -0.96 -2.96 -14.68
C LYS A 33 0.49 -2.48 -14.66
N ALA A 34 0.79 -1.38 -13.94
CA ALA A 34 2.14 -0.86 -13.80
C ALA A 34 3.06 -1.85 -13.05
N ALA A 35 2.59 -2.41 -11.94
CA ALA A 35 3.31 -3.47 -11.23
C ALA A 35 3.60 -4.67 -12.14
N ARG A 36 2.60 -5.18 -12.87
CA ARG A 36 2.79 -6.30 -13.80
C ARG A 36 3.82 -5.98 -14.90
N LYS A 37 3.79 -4.77 -15.47
CA LYS A 37 4.77 -4.35 -16.48
C LYS A 37 6.21 -4.33 -15.95
N SER A 38 6.39 -4.07 -14.66
CA SER A 38 7.71 -4.08 -14.02
C SER A 38 8.22 -5.48 -13.66
N GLY A 39 7.43 -6.54 -13.90
CA GLY A 39 7.78 -7.91 -13.51
C GLY A 39 7.71 -8.18 -12.00
N ARG A 40 7.23 -7.24 -11.19
CA ARG A 40 7.17 -7.35 -9.73
C ARG A 40 5.78 -7.68 -9.20
N ARG A 41 5.73 -8.23 -7.98
CA ARG A 41 4.47 -8.38 -7.23
C ARG A 41 3.93 -6.99 -6.88
N HIS A 42 2.62 -6.81 -6.99
CA HIS A 42 2.00 -5.49 -6.81
C HIS A 42 2.25 -4.89 -5.42
N THR A 43 2.25 -5.69 -4.35
CA THR A 43 2.51 -5.20 -2.99
C THR A 43 3.92 -4.64 -2.82
N GLU A 44 4.93 -5.37 -3.32
CA GLU A 44 6.33 -4.95 -3.32
C GLU A 44 6.51 -3.70 -4.19
N TRP A 45 5.94 -3.71 -5.39
CA TRP A 45 6.02 -2.58 -6.31
C TRP A 45 5.40 -1.31 -5.72
N ILE A 46 4.23 -1.41 -5.08
CA ILE A 46 3.57 -0.27 -4.43
C ILE A 46 4.43 0.25 -3.27
N ARG A 47 4.98 -0.64 -2.43
CA ARG A 47 5.86 -0.25 -1.31
C ARG A 47 7.07 0.52 -1.81
N ASP A 48 7.78 -0.01 -2.80
CA ASP A 48 8.99 0.61 -3.35
C ASP A 48 8.68 1.94 -4.03
N ALA A 49 7.56 2.03 -4.75
CA ALA A 49 7.11 3.26 -5.39
C ALA A 49 6.82 4.36 -4.35
N LEU A 50 6.10 4.04 -3.27
CA LEU A 50 5.80 4.97 -2.19
C LEU A 50 7.06 5.41 -1.44
N LEU A 51 7.96 4.47 -1.11
CA LEU A 51 9.24 4.80 -0.46
C LEU A 51 10.15 5.64 -1.36
N SER A 52 10.14 5.39 -2.67
CA SER A 52 10.88 6.18 -3.64
C SER A 52 10.33 7.60 -3.76
N ALA A 53 9.01 7.77 -3.73
CA ALA A 53 8.38 9.09 -3.75
C ALA A 53 8.64 9.87 -2.45
N ALA A 54 8.51 9.22 -1.29
CA ALA A 54 8.80 9.81 0.01
C ALA A 54 10.26 10.27 0.13
N ARG A 55 11.22 9.44 -0.29
CA ARG A 55 12.65 9.80 -0.29
C ARG A 55 12.99 10.97 -1.20
N ARG A 56 12.29 11.10 -2.33
CA ARG A 56 12.47 12.22 -3.26
C ARG A 56 11.78 13.51 -2.79
N GLY A 57 11.02 13.47 -1.70
CA GLY A 57 10.25 14.62 -1.23
C GLY A 57 9.20 15.07 -2.23
N VAL A 58 8.68 14.14 -3.06
CA VAL A 58 7.67 14.49 -4.07
C VAL A 58 6.43 15.01 -3.32
N PRO A 59 6.04 16.28 -3.49
CA PRO A 59 4.85 16.80 -2.84
C PRO A 59 3.65 15.99 -3.35
N ALA A 60 2.77 15.57 -2.44
CA ALA A 60 1.49 15.02 -2.85
C ALA A 60 0.80 16.08 -3.71
N ILE A 61 0.45 15.74 -4.96
CA ILE A 61 -0.24 16.65 -5.87
C ILE A 61 -1.55 17.08 -5.20
N GLY A 62 -1.60 18.33 -4.74
CA GLY A 62 -2.68 18.87 -3.90
C GLY A 62 -2.23 19.54 -2.60
N ALA A 63 -0.98 19.35 -2.15
CA ALA A 63 -0.43 20.01 -0.95
C ALA A 63 -0.03 21.48 -1.18
N ARG A 64 -0.80 22.22 -1.99
CA ARG A 64 -0.76 23.69 -1.98
C ARG A 64 -1.81 24.18 -0.99
N GLY A 65 -1.35 24.56 0.19
CA GLY A 65 -2.04 25.46 1.12
C GLY A 65 -3.17 24.84 1.95
N VAL A 66 -2.85 24.53 3.20
CA VAL A 66 -3.60 25.03 4.36
C VAL A 66 -2.62 25.69 5.31
#